data_AF-A0A078K0Z3-F1
#
_entry.id   AF-A0A078K0Z3-F1
#
_cell.length_a   1.000
_cell.length_b   1.000
_cell.length_c   1.000
_cell.angle_alpha   90.00
_cell.angle_beta   90.00
_cell.angle_gamma   90.00
#
_symmetry.space_group_name_H-M   'P 1'
#
loop_
_entity.id
_entity.type
_entity.pdbx_description
1 polymer ?
#
loop_
_entity_poly.entity_id
_entity_poly.type
_entity_poly.pdbx_seq_one_letter_code
_entity_poly.pdbx_strand_id
1 'polypeptide(L)'
;MLMVATVFDPSKKLELVKLCFEELYGNDTVEYKEMYDSLLNVLRSLFKEYSTRLGGDTDPDDQSSQPNKTSQSSREKSIERMEIVDDCAGYKRIDVRYKQKLNEIGVREKRDELETYLRESVEN
;
A
#
# COMPACT_ATOMS: atom_id res chain seq x y z
N MET A 1 -2.82 13.31 0.94
CA MET A 1 -3.85 12.47 0.26
C MET A 1 -3.22 11.32 -0.52
N LEU A 2 -2.28 11.55 -1.45
CA LEU A 2 -1.70 10.48 -2.29
C LEU A 2 -1.16 9.27 -1.51
N MET A 3 -0.41 9.53 -0.44
CA MET A 3 0.20 8.50 0.41
C MET A 3 -0.83 7.67 1.19
N VAL A 4 -1.97 8.27 1.55
CA VAL A 4 -3.07 7.54 2.21
C VAL A 4 -3.74 6.62 1.19
N ALA A 5 -3.98 7.11 -0.02
CA ALA A 5 -4.57 6.32 -1.11
C ALA A 5 -3.73 5.08 -1.46
N THR A 6 -2.40 5.19 -1.41
CA THR A 6 -1.50 4.06 -1.69
C THR A 6 -1.56 2.95 -0.65
N VAL A 7 -1.98 3.22 0.59
CA VAL A 7 -2.12 2.19 1.64
C VAL A 7 -3.33 1.28 1.40
N PHE A 8 -4.31 1.76 0.65
CA PHE A 8 -5.48 0.96 0.26
C PHE A 8 -5.17 -0.05 -0.86
N ASP A 9 -3.92 -0.14 -1.34
CA ASP A 9 -3.43 -1.29 -2.11
C ASP A 9 -2.93 -2.39 -1.13
N PRO A 10 -3.75 -3.42 -0.84
CA PRO A 10 -3.41 -4.44 0.16
C PRO A 10 -2.19 -5.28 -0.24
N SER A 11 -1.86 -5.35 -1.54
CA SER A 11 -0.72 -6.10 -2.05
C SER A 11 0.62 -5.45 -1.73
N LYS A 12 0.60 -4.17 -1.31
CA LYS A 12 1.78 -3.32 -1.21
C LYS A 12 1.96 -2.68 0.16
N LYS A 13 0.95 -2.80 1.04
CA LYS A 13 0.95 -2.38 2.44
C LYS A 13 1.52 -0.95 2.58
N LEU A 14 2.21 -0.67 3.69
CA LEU A 14 2.82 0.63 3.99
C LEU A 14 4.22 0.82 3.36
N GLU A 15 4.71 -0.12 2.55
CA GLU A 15 6.11 -0.13 2.11
C GLU A 15 6.45 1.00 1.15
N LEU A 16 5.52 1.38 0.28
CA LEU A 16 5.70 2.55 -0.59
C LEU A 16 5.75 3.83 0.24
N VAL A 17 4.90 3.92 1.26
CA VAL A 17 4.83 5.09 2.13
C VAL A 17 6.12 5.23 2.94
N LYS A 18 6.62 4.13 3.52
CA LYS A 18 7.91 4.13 4.21
C LYS A 18 9.02 4.64 3.29
N LEU A 19 9.14 4.07 2.09
CA LEU A 19 10.16 4.49 1.12
C LEU A 19 10.07 6.00 0.79
N CYS A 20 8.87 6.53 0.60
CA CYS A 20 8.68 7.95 0.36
C CYS A 20 9.06 8.82 1.58
N PHE A 21 8.78 8.37 2.81
CA PHE A 21 9.17 9.09 4.02
C PHE A 21 10.68 9.03 4.29
N GLU A 22 11.30 7.87 4.06
CA GLU A 22 12.75 7.69 4.08
C GLU A 22 13.41 8.71 3.13
N GLU A 23 12.84 8.92 1.94
CA GLU A 23 13.38 9.87 0.95
C GLU A 23 13.13 11.35 1.30
N LEU A 24 11.96 11.67 1.84
CA LEU A 24 11.57 13.05 2.15
C LEU A 24 12.23 13.58 3.42
N TYR A 25 12.35 12.74 4.45
CA TYR A 25 12.76 13.15 5.79
C TYR A 25 14.06 12.52 6.25
N GLY A 26 14.59 11.52 5.52
CA GLY A 26 15.71 10.71 5.96
C GLY A 26 15.29 9.60 6.93
N ASN A 27 16.13 8.57 7.04
CA ASN A 27 15.91 7.49 8.01
C ASN A 27 16.17 7.97 9.43
N ASP A 28 15.39 7.43 10.38
CA ASP A 28 15.55 7.62 11.83
C ASP A 28 15.48 9.08 12.32
N THR A 29 14.98 9.99 11.50
CA THR A 29 14.72 11.38 11.90
C THR A 29 13.46 11.49 12.76
N VAL A 30 13.38 12.57 13.54
CA VAL A 30 12.21 12.84 14.39
C VAL A 30 11.00 13.09 13.49
N GLU A 31 11.20 13.85 12.42
CA GLU A 31 10.19 14.21 11.42
C GLU A 31 9.64 12.96 10.72
N TYR A 32 10.49 12.00 10.38
CA TYR A 32 10.06 10.70 9.84
C TYR A 32 9.06 10.01 10.78
N LYS A 33 9.40 9.93 12.08
CA LYS A 33 8.59 9.23 13.08
C LYS A 33 7.25 9.94 13.31
N GLU A 34 7.28 11.26 13.47
CA GLU A 34 6.09 12.06 13.68
C GLU A 34 5.13 11.98 12.48
N MET A 35 5.66 12.05 11.26
CA MET A 35 4.84 11.94 10.04
C MET A 35 4.28 10.52 9.84
N TYR A 36 5.05 9.49 10.19
CA TYR A 36 4.59 8.11 10.17
C TYR A 36 3.47 7.86 11.19
N ASP A 37 3.60 8.35 12.40
CA ASP A 37 2.57 8.25 13.43
C ASP A 37 1.31 9.04 13.04
N SER A 38 1.47 10.24 12.46
CA SER A 38 0.36 11.03 11.93
C SER A 38 -0.42 10.26 10.85
N LEU A 39 0.27 9.61 9.91
CA LEU A 39 -0.37 8.77 8.91
C LEU A 39 -1.14 7.60 9.54
N LEU A 40 -0.53 6.89 10.50
CA LEU A 40 -1.18 5.79 11.20
C LEU A 40 -2.45 6.25 11.92
N ASN A 41 -2.42 7.44 12.53
CA ASN A 41 -3.58 8.02 13.20
C ASN A 41 -4.72 8.33 12.21
N VAL A 42 -4.40 8.83 11.01
CA VAL A 42 -5.39 9.03 9.95
C VAL A 42 -5.99 7.69 9.51
N LEU A 43 -5.17 6.67 9.28
CA LEU A 43 -5.64 5.34 8.86
C LEU A 43 -6.52 4.67 9.92
N ARG A 44 -6.14 4.77 11.20
CA ARG A 44 -6.95 4.31 12.34
C ARG A 44 -8.28 5.04 12.41
N SER A 45 -8.30 6.36 12.19
CA SER A 45 -9.53 7.14 12.21
C SER A 45 -10.45 6.76 11.06
N LEU A 46 -9.90 6.58 9.85
CA LEU A 46 -10.65 6.09 8.69
C LEU A 46 -11.23 4.69 8.93
N PHE A 47 -10.44 3.79 9.52
CA PHE A 47 -10.91 2.45 9.86
C PHE A 47 -12.03 2.47 10.91
N LYS A 48 -11.90 3.31 11.95
CA LYS A 48 -12.92 3.49 12.98
C LYS A 48 -14.22 4.02 12.38
N GLU A 49 -14.14 5.03 11.51
CA GLU A 49 -15.29 5.61 10.83
C GLU A 49 -15.98 4.57 9.94
N TYR A 50 -15.21 3.84 9.13
CA TYR A 50 -15.72 2.74 8.30
C TYR A 50 -16.42 1.66 9.14
N SER A 51 -15.78 1.23 10.23
CA SER A 51 -16.31 0.16 11.08
C SER A 51 -17.59 0.58 11.80
N THR A 52 -17.70 1.85 12.20
CA THR A 52 -18.89 2.41 12.84
C THR A 52 -20.08 2.43 11.86
N ARG A 53 -19.82 2.77 10.59
CA ARG A 53 -20.84 2.75 9.53
C ARG A 53 -21.25 1.34 9.11
N LEU A 54 -20.36 0.36 9.23
CA LEU A 54 -20.65 -1.03 8.91
C LEU A 54 -21.37 -1.76 10.05
N GLY A 55 -21.16 -1.33 11.30
CA GLY A 55 -21.72 -1.94 12.51
C GLY A 55 -22.89 -1.19 13.15
N GLY A 56 -23.27 -0.03 12.62
CA GLY A 56 -24.42 0.76 13.08
C GLY A 56 -25.59 0.62 12.11
N ASP A 57 -26.63 -0.07 12.57
CA ASP A 57 -27.96 -0.22 11.98
C ASP A 57 -28.05 -0.58 10.48
N THR A 58 -28.50 -1.82 10.24
CA THR A 58 -29.41 -2.12 9.14
C THR A 58 -30.61 -1.19 9.19
N ASP A 59 -30.50 -0.03 8.55
CA ASP A 59 -31.65 0.75 8.12
C ASP A 59 -32.20 0.08 6.84
N PRO A 60 -33.50 -0.28 6.76
CA PRO A 60 -34.06 -1.06 5.66
C PRO A 60 -34.38 -0.23 4.40
N ASP A 61 -33.84 0.98 4.26
CA ASP A 61 -34.22 1.91 3.19
C ASP A 61 -33.02 2.51 2.44
N ASP A 62 -32.16 1.66 1.89
CA ASP A 62 -31.28 2.08 0.80
C ASP A 62 -31.68 1.34 -0.47
N GLN A 63 -32.73 1.86 -1.11
CA GLN A 63 -33.18 1.42 -2.42
C GLN A 63 -32.06 1.61 -3.44
N SER A 64 -31.37 0.51 -3.72
CA SER A 64 -30.98 0.05 -5.06
C SER A 64 -31.07 1.13 -6.14
N SER A 65 -30.00 1.92 -6.29
CA SER A 65 -29.70 2.57 -7.56
C SER A 65 -28.65 1.72 -8.29
N GLN A 66 -29.12 0.74 -9.06
CA GLN A 66 -28.29 0.09 -10.08
C GLN A 66 -27.81 1.12 -11.09
N PRO A 67 -26.53 1.06 -11.52
CA PRO A 67 -26.20 1.31 -12.90
C PRO A 67 -25.91 -0.04 -13.56
N ASN A 68 -26.95 -0.58 -14.20
CA ASN A 68 -26.75 -1.49 -15.32
C ASN A 68 -26.01 -0.70 -16.41
N LYS A 69 -24.77 -1.10 -16.71
CA LYS A 69 -24.17 -0.99 -18.06
C LYS A 69 -22.85 -1.75 -18.11
N THR A 70 -22.96 -2.96 -18.63
CA THR A 70 -21.88 -3.68 -19.31
C THR A 70 -21.17 -2.75 -20.28
N SER A 71 -19.86 -2.62 -20.13
CA SER A 71 -18.97 -2.24 -21.22
C SER A 71 -17.62 -2.90 -20.96
N GLN A 72 -17.47 -4.10 -21.51
CA GLN A 72 -16.15 -4.65 -21.82
C GLN A 72 -15.41 -3.62 -22.67
N SER A 73 -14.33 -3.08 -22.11
CA SER A 73 -13.22 -2.56 -22.89
C SER A 73 -11.96 -3.03 -22.21
N SER A 74 -11.53 -4.22 -22.62
CA SER A 74 -10.14 -4.65 -22.54
C SER A 74 -9.28 -3.57 -23.19
N ARG A 75 -8.76 -2.68 -22.36
CA ARG A 75 -7.69 -1.78 -22.74
C ARG A 75 -6.57 -2.06 -21.77
N GLU A 76 -5.84 -3.13 -22.06
CA GLU A 76 -4.42 -3.20 -21.76
C GLU A 76 -3.78 -1.98 -22.41
N LYS A 77 -3.87 -0.84 -21.73
CA LYS A 77 -2.93 0.24 -21.95
C LYS A 77 -1.64 -0.33 -21.39
N SER A 78 -0.81 -0.86 -22.27
CA SER A 78 0.63 -0.87 -22.07
C SER A 78 0.96 0.44 -21.37
N ILE A 79 1.36 0.35 -20.09
CA ILE A 79 1.93 1.51 -19.39
C ILE A 79 3.19 1.80 -20.20
N GLU A 80 3.05 2.70 -21.17
CA GLU A 80 4.15 3.26 -21.91
C GLU A 80 5.10 3.75 -20.82
N ARG A 81 6.26 3.10 -20.72
CA ARG A 81 7.28 3.50 -19.76
C ARG A 81 7.60 4.93 -20.14
N MET A 82 7.04 5.88 -19.40
CA MET A 82 7.36 7.28 -19.60
C MET A 82 8.86 7.38 -19.36
N GLU A 83 9.61 7.48 -20.45
CA GLU A 83 11.05 7.66 -20.44
C GLU A 83 11.27 9.09 -20.00
N ILE A 84 11.19 9.30 -18.68
CA ILE A 84 11.56 10.56 -18.06
C ILE A 84 13.06 10.66 -18.30
N VAL A 85 13.43 11.49 -19.28
CA VAL A 85 14.81 11.81 -19.62
C VAL A 85 15.51 12.23 -18.32
N ASP A 86 16.60 11.56 -18.01
CA ASP A 86 17.44 11.67 -16.80
C ASP A 86 18.13 13.05 -16.63
N ASP A 87 17.62 14.09 -17.30
CA ASP A 87 18.31 15.38 -17.48
C ASP A 87 17.83 16.48 -16.54
N CYS A 88 16.90 16.16 -15.62
CA CYS A 88 16.56 17.03 -14.50
C CYS A 88 17.32 16.57 -13.27
N ALA A 89 18.52 17.14 -13.07
CA ALA A 89 19.35 16.96 -11.88
C ALA A 89 18.51 17.10 -10.59
N GLY A 90 18.13 15.97 -9.99
CA GLY A 90 17.40 15.91 -8.73
C GLY A 90 16.14 15.05 -8.69
N TYR A 91 15.58 14.59 -9.82
CA TYR A 91 14.43 13.69 -9.77
C TYR A 91 14.83 12.27 -9.38
N LYS A 92 14.42 11.83 -8.19
CA LYS A 92 14.67 10.46 -7.72
C LYS A 92 13.57 9.52 -8.22
N ARG A 93 13.97 8.47 -8.95
CA ARG A 93 13.08 7.43 -9.48
C ARG A 93 12.60 6.46 -8.39
N ILE A 94 11.63 6.92 -7.59
CA ILE A 94 11.00 6.13 -6.54
C ILE A 94 10.31 4.88 -7.11
N ASP A 95 9.84 4.92 -8.36
CA ASP A 95 9.26 3.78 -9.07
C ASP A 95 10.24 2.61 -9.22
N VAL A 96 11.50 2.90 -9.55
CA VAL A 96 12.56 1.89 -9.74
C VAL A 96 12.98 1.32 -8.39
N ARG A 97 13.27 2.18 -7.40
CA ARG A 97 13.63 1.74 -6.05
C ARG A 97 12.53 0.90 -5.41
N TYR A 98 11.28 1.30 -5.58
CA TYR A 98 10.16 0.58 -5.01
C TYR A 98 10.00 -0.82 -5.62
N LYS A 99 10.15 -0.96 -6.95
CA LYS A 99 10.18 -2.27 -7.61
C LYS A 99 11.30 -3.16 -7.08
N GLN A 100 12.48 -2.59 -6.83
CA GLN A 100 13.59 -3.32 -6.22
C GLN A 100 13.25 -3.76 -4.79
N LYS A 101 12.73 -2.87 -3.95
CA LYS A 101 12.32 -3.18 -2.55
C LYS A 101 11.25 -4.27 -2.51
N LEU A 102 10.28 -4.26 -3.42
CA LEU A 102 9.28 -5.33 -3.54
C LEU A 102 9.90 -6.69 -3.91
N ASN A 103 10.87 -6.71 -4.82
CA ASN A 103 11.58 -7.95 -5.15
C ASN A 103 12.37 -8.48 -3.94
N GLU A 104 13.01 -7.62 -3.17
CA GLU A 104 13.73 -8.00 -1.95
C GLU A 104 12.79 -8.55 -0.87
N ILE A 105 11.62 -7.93 -0.68
CA ILE A 105 10.60 -8.38 0.27
C ILE A 105 10.00 -9.73 -0.15
N GLY A 106 9.60 -9.88 -1.41
CA GLY A 106 9.06 -11.14 -1.93
C GLY A 106 10.09 -12.29 -1.92
N VAL A 107 11.37 -11.96 -1.93
CA VAL A 107 12.48 -12.92 -1.75
C VAL A 107 12.66 -13.33 -0.27
N ARG A 108 12.29 -12.47 0.70
CA ARG A 108 12.29 -12.84 2.14
C ARG A 108 11.12 -13.74 2.52
N GLU A 109 9.89 -13.40 2.13
CA GLU A 109 8.70 -14.23 2.46
C GLU A 109 8.84 -15.68 1.99
N LYS A 110 9.43 -15.92 0.81
CA LYS A 110 9.66 -17.26 0.29
C LYS A 110 10.72 -18.09 1.04
N ARG A 111 11.61 -17.46 1.81
CA ARG A 111 12.72 -18.17 2.48
C ARG A 111 12.38 -18.67 3.88
N ASP A 112 11.41 -18.06 4.56
CA ASP A 112 11.30 -18.24 6.01
C ASP A 112 10.13 -19.13 6.45
N GLU A 113 9.02 -19.19 5.72
CA GLU A 113 7.83 -19.94 6.18
C GLU A 113 8.05 -21.45 6.23
N LEU A 114 8.56 -22.04 5.14
CA LEU A 114 8.76 -23.50 5.04
C LEU A 114 9.85 -24.01 5.99
N GLU A 115 10.96 -23.28 6.12
CA GLU A 115 12.04 -23.63 7.05
C GLU A 115 11.60 -23.52 8.51
N THR A 116 10.68 -22.60 8.82
CA THR A 116 10.07 -22.48 10.15
C THR A 116 9.19 -23.69 10.45
N TYR A 117 8.31 -24.08 9.51
CA TYR A 117 7.46 -25.27 9.65
C TYR A 117 8.26 -26.58 9.79
N LEU A 118 9.40 -26.68 9.12
CA LEU A 118 10.27 -27.86 9.19
C LEU A 118 11.09 -27.94 10.49
N ARG A 119 11.26 -26.82 11.21
CA ARG A 119 12.01 -26.74 12.47
C ARG A 119 11.15 -26.82 13.71
N GLU A 120 9.84 -26.61 13.59
CA GLU A 120 8.91 -26.74 14.70
C GLU A 120 8.71 -28.22 15.03
N SER A 121 9.19 -28.66 16.19
CA SER A 121 9.04 -30.04 16.64
C SER A 121 7.59 -30.32 17.01
N VAL A 122 7.02 -31.37 16.44
CA VAL A 122 5.64 -31.81 16.73
C VAL A 122 5.57 -32.34 18.17
N GLU A 123 4.78 -31.70 19.01
CA GLU A 123 4.51 -32.17 20.38
C GLU A 123 3.59 -33.40 20.32
N ASN A 124 4.01 -34.52 20.93
CA ASN A 124 3.25 -35.77 21.04
C ASN A 124 2.72 -35.95 22.46
#